data_AF-A0A7X8SRP9-F1
#
_entry.id   AF-A0A7X8SRP9-F1
#
_cell.length_a   1.000
_cell.length_b   1.000
_cell.length_c   1.000
_cell.angle_alpha   90.00
_cell.angle_beta   90.00
_cell.angle_gamma   90.00
#
_symmetry.space_group_name_H-M   'P 1'
#
loop_
_entity.id
_entity.type
_entity.pdbx_description
1 polymer ?
#
loop_
_entity_poly.entity_id
_entity_poly.type
_entity_poly.pdbx_seq_one_letter_code
_entity_poly.pdbx_strand_id
1 'polypeptide(L)'
;MKLVYFLLVYFLSNTIIAQINKVEIIISSTNLSEDVSVVSTKNDEVLFLVYEIESEEYQSPLINEYFVLDSSRMEISIEANLDKNRRYEYYLLEMDSHRDYLQLDPIIRIHHKAIKECFVKGDYLGIEKYLEDDDILDINELTMPINKSINSIYKIDRYSYQITMNKEL
;
A
#
# COMPACT_ATOMS: atom_id res chain seq x y z
N MET A 1 4.26 -47.42 -22.16
CA MET A 1 3.52 -47.22 -20.89
C MET A 1 4.24 -46.34 -19.86
N LYS A 2 5.57 -46.34 -19.74
CA LYS A 2 6.28 -45.49 -18.74
C LYS A 2 6.26 -43.97 -19.02
N LEU A 3 6.13 -43.56 -20.29
CA LEU A 3 6.16 -42.14 -20.69
C LEU A 3 4.90 -41.36 -20.27
N VAL A 4 3.74 -42.02 -20.25
CA VAL A 4 2.45 -41.41 -19.89
C VAL A 4 2.38 -41.08 -18.39
N TYR A 5 2.95 -41.94 -17.54
CA TYR A 5 3.04 -41.69 -16.10
C TYR A 5 3.96 -40.50 -15.77
N PHE A 6 5.04 -40.31 -16.52
CA PHE A 6 5.97 -39.19 -16.29
C PHE A 6 5.33 -37.85 -16.64
N LEU A 7 4.56 -37.77 -17.73
CA LEU A 7 3.80 -36.58 -18.10
C LEU A 7 2.70 -36.24 -17.09
N LEU A 8 1.99 -37.24 -16.56
CA LEU A 8 0.94 -37.03 -15.56
C LEU A 8 1.48 -36.54 -14.21
N VAL A 9 2.65 -37.03 -13.78
CA VAL A 9 3.32 -36.55 -12.56
C VAL A 9 3.87 -35.13 -12.76
N TYR A 10 4.34 -34.79 -13.97
CA TYR A 10 4.84 -33.45 -14.29
C TYR A 10 3.71 -32.40 -14.40
N PHE A 11 2.52 -32.82 -14.85
CA PHE A 11 1.33 -31.96 -14.87
C PHE A 11 0.74 -31.75 -13.47
N LEU A 12 0.83 -32.74 -12.58
CA LEU A 12 0.38 -32.61 -11.19
C LEU A 12 1.34 -31.79 -10.31
N SER A 13 2.60 -31.61 -10.70
CA SER A 13 3.61 -30.94 -9.88
C SER A 13 3.64 -29.42 -9.99
N ASN A 14 2.85 -28.77 -10.87
CA ASN A 14 2.97 -27.33 -11.12
C ASN A 14 1.67 -26.52 -11.14
N THR A 15 0.54 -27.08 -10.74
CA THR A 15 -0.67 -26.26 -10.51
C THR A 15 -0.69 -25.74 -9.09
N ILE A 16 0.02 -24.63 -8.85
CA ILE A 16 -0.38 -23.70 -7.78
C ILE A 16 -1.70 -23.10 -8.26
N ILE A 17 -2.80 -23.59 -7.72
CA ILE A 17 -4.11 -22.99 -7.97
C ILE A 17 -4.10 -21.65 -7.22
N ALA A 18 -4.24 -20.55 -7.97
CA ALA A 18 -4.42 -19.23 -7.38
C ALA A 18 -5.64 -19.27 -6.46
N GLN A 19 -5.44 -18.98 -5.17
CA GLN A 19 -6.52 -18.97 -4.20
C GLN A 19 -6.89 -17.51 -3.96
N ILE A 20 -7.64 -16.95 -4.90
CA ILE A 20 -8.16 -15.58 -4.83
C ILE A 20 -9.25 -15.53 -3.76
N ASN A 21 -9.07 -14.69 -2.75
CA ASN A 21 -10.05 -14.49 -1.70
C ASN A 21 -10.49 -13.03 -1.71
N LYS A 22 -11.79 -12.82 -1.49
CA LYS A 22 -12.32 -11.49 -1.24
C LYS A 22 -11.90 -11.07 0.17
N VAL A 23 -11.25 -9.91 0.26
CA VAL A 23 -10.77 -9.34 1.52
C VAL A 23 -11.33 -7.94 1.69
N GLU A 24 -11.43 -7.54 2.94
CA GLU A 24 -11.74 -6.17 3.35
C GLU A 24 -10.52 -5.60 4.08
N ILE A 25 -9.99 -4.50 3.55
CA ILE A 25 -8.90 -3.73 4.15
C ILE A 25 -9.50 -2.46 4.73
N ILE A 26 -9.34 -2.29 6.02
CA ILE A 26 -9.81 -1.12 6.75
C ILE A 26 -8.59 -0.25 7.08
N ILE A 27 -8.64 1.01 6.66
CA ILE A 27 -7.64 2.02 7.00
C ILE A 27 -8.33 3.07 7.87
N SER A 28 -7.79 3.29 9.06
CA SER A 28 -8.30 4.28 9.99
C SER A 28 -7.19 5.20 10.49
N SER A 29 -7.52 6.46 10.76
CA SER A 29 -6.65 7.36 11.50
C SER A 29 -7.14 7.49 12.94
N THR A 30 -6.21 7.62 13.88
CA THR A 30 -6.51 7.97 15.29
C THR A 30 -5.96 9.34 15.69
N ASN A 31 -5.16 9.94 14.81
CA ASN A 31 -4.62 11.29 14.92
C ASN A 31 -4.25 11.76 13.51
N LEU A 32 -4.98 12.74 12.99
CA LEU A 32 -4.70 13.33 11.68
C LEU A 32 -3.42 14.17 11.79
N SER A 33 -2.60 14.19 10.74
CA SER A 33 -1.34 14.97 10.73
C SER A 33 -1.62 16.45 11.04
N GLU A 34 -2.77 16.91 10.59
CA GLU A 34 -3.27 18.29 10.61
C GLU A 34 -3.90 18.75 11.95
N ASP A 35 -4.09 17.87 12.94
CA ASP A 35 -4.91 18.15 14.13
C ASP A 35 -4.35 19.27 15.05
N VAL A 36 -3.07 19.63 14.93
CA VAL A 36 -2.38 20.57 15.83
C VAL A 36 -2.28 21.99 15.25
N SER A 37 -2.56 22.19 13.97
CA SER A 37 -2.45 23.50 13.32
C SER A 37 -3.81 24.21 13.24
N VAL A 38 -3.90 25.40 13.84
CA VAL A 38 -5.13 26.24 13.89
C VAL A 38 -5.57 26.71 12.49
N VAL A 39 -4.67 26.63 11.51
CA VAL A 39 -4.83 27.18 10.14
C VAL A 39 -4.96 26.08 9.07
N SER A 40 -4.91 24.82 9.50
CA SER A 40 -4.88 23.66 8.63
C SER A 40 -6.31 23.18 8.28
N THR A 41 -6.43 22.48 7.15
CA THR A 41 -7.70 22.00 6.58
C THR A 41 -8.35 20.90 7.40
N LYS A 42 -7.60 20.26 8.31
CA LYS A 42 -8.00 19.11 9.16
C LYS A 42 -8.42 17.89 8.36
N ASN A 43 -7.88 17.77 7.15
CA ASN A 43 -8.22 16.72 6.21
C ASN A 43 -6.92 16.09 5.74
N ASP A 44 -6.77 14.79 5.97
CA ASP A 44 -5.63 14.06 5.45
C ASP A 44 -6.06 13.45 4.10
N GLU A 45 -5.48 13.94 3.01
CA GLU A 45 -5.65 13.37 1.68
C GLU A 45 -4.69 12.20 1.52
N VAL A 46 -5.22 10.98 1.40
CA VAL A 46 -4.43 9.76 1.50
C VAL A 46 -4.60 8.91 0.26
N LEU A 47 -3.47 8.42 -0.26
CA LEU A 47 -3.43 7.45 -1.34
C LEU A 47 -2.90 6.10 -0.83
N PHE A 48 -3.68 5.06 -1.03
CA PHE A 48 -3.30 3.68 -0.74
C PHE A 48 -3.11 2.88 -2.04
N LEU A 49 -1.87 2.43 -2.25
CA LEU A 49 -1.49 1.64 -3.41
C LEU A 49 -1.05 0.24 -2.96
N VAL A 50 -1.49 -0.80 -3.65
CA VAL A 50 -1.04 -2.18 -3.41
C VAL A 50 -0.60 -2.83 -4.70
N TYR A 51 0.62 -3.35 -4.71
CA TYR A 51 1.25 -4.02 -5.84
C TYR A 51 1.50 -5.50 -5.53
N GLU A 52 1.36 -6.36 -6.54
CA GLU A 52 1.85 -7.74 -6.47
C GLU A 52 3.36 -7.79 -6.75
N ILE A 53 4.10 -8.47 -5.88
CA ILE A 53 5.55 -8.62 -5.98
C ILE A 53 5.88 -9.94 -6.70
N GLU A 54 5.59 -10.03 -8.00
CA GLU A 54 5.94 -11.20 -8.81
C GLU A 54 7.35 -11.12 -9.41
N SER A 55 7.83 -9.91 -9.69
CA SER A 55 9.05 -9.67 -10.47
C SER A 55 9.84 -8.46 -9.96
N GLU A 56 10.98 -8.18 -10.60
CA GLU A 56 11.77 -6.96 -10.32
C GLU A 56 11.04 -5.66 -10.68
N GLU A 57 9.95 -5.73 -11.43
CA GLU A 57 9.16 -4.60 -11.87
C GLU A 57 7.72 -4.73 -11.36
N TYR A 58 7.16 -3.60 -10.90
CA TYR A 58 5.76 -3.52 -10.54
C TYR A 58 4.88 -3.43 -11.78
N GLN A 59 3.90 -4.32 -11.83
CA GLN A 59 2.73 -4.17 -12.70
C GLN A 59 1.78 -3.11 -12.12
N SER A 60 0.71 -2.80 -12.85
CA SER A 60 -0.35 -1.93 -12.33
C SER A 60 -0.86 -2.40 -10.96
N PRO A 61 -1.21 -1.47 -10.06
CA PRO A 61 -1.60 -1.80 -8.71
C PRO A 61 -2.94 -2.55 -8.70
N LEU A 62 -3.07 -3.48 -7.77
CA LEU A 62 -4.32 -4.18 -7.49
C LEU A 62 -5.31 -3.29 -6.72
N ILE A 63 -4.78 -2.31 -5.97
CA ILE A 63 -5.54 -1.31 -5.23
C ILE A 63 -4.90 0.04 -5.51
N ASN A 64 -5.70 1.00 -5.95
CA ASN A 64 -5.32 2.40 -6.16
C ASN A 64 -6.47 3.26 -5.67
N GLU A 65 -6.50 3.48 -4.35
CA GLU A 65 -7.61 4.11 -3.66
C GLU A 65 -7.15 5.41 -3.02
N TYR A 66 -7.73 6.52 -3.50
CA TYR A 66 -7.60 7.83 -2.91
C TYR A 66 -8.81 8.11 -2.01
N PHE A 67 -8.55 8.61 -0.81
CA PHE A 67 -9.60 8.99 0.13
C PHE A 67 -9.15 10.14 1.02
N VAL A 68 -10.12 10.87 1.54
CA VAL A 68 -9.90 11.94 2.50
C VAL A 68 -10.42 11.48 3.86
N LEU A 69 -9.56 11.55 4.87
CA LEU A 69 -9.95 11.35 6.26
C LEU A 69 -10.12 12.71 6.94
N ASP A 70 -11.19 12.84 7.70
CA ASP A 70 -11.48 14.05 8.47
C ASP A 70 -12.12 13.68 9.81
N SER A 71 -12.35 14.69 10.67
CA SER A 71 -12.99 14.49 11.98
C SER A 71 -14.37 13.81 11.94
N SER A 72 -15.06 13.83 10.81
CA SER A 72 -16.34 13.15 10.59
C SER A 72 -16.19 11.73 10.03
N ARG A 73 -15.06 11.44 9.38
CA ARG A 73 -14.75 10.17 8.74
C ARG A 73 -13.28 9.81 8.95
N MET A 74 -13.03 9.09 10.04
CA MET A 74 -11.70 8.62 10.44
C MET A 74 -11.36 7.22 9.92
N GLU A 75 -12.23 6.62 9.10
CA GLU A 75 -12.09 5.25 8.62
C GLU A 75 -12.65 5.08 7.19
N ILE A 76 -11.98 4.23 6.42
CA ILE A 76 -12.42 3.74 5.12
C ILE A 76 -12.22 2.22 5.02
N SER A 77 -13.07 1.58 4.23
CA SER A 77 -12.99 0.15 3.91
C SER A 77 -12.83 -0.02 2.41
N ILE A 78 -11.89 -0.88 2.02
CA ILE A 78 -11.54 -1.22 0.64
C ILE A 78 -11.73 -2.72 0.46
N GLU A 79 -12.61 -3.10 -0.47
CA GLU A 79 -12.75 -4.49 -0.88
C GLU A 79 -11.76 -4.82 -1.99
N ALA A 80 -11.01 -5.91 -1.85
CA ALA A 80 -10.07 -6.37 -2.87
C ALA A 80 -10.10 -7.88 -3.04
N ASN A 81 -9.59 -8.36 -4.17
CA ASN A 81 -9.40 -9.77 -4.46
C ASN A 81 -7.90 -10.09 -4.42
N LEU A 82 -7.45 -10.74 -3.34
CA LEU A 82 -6.03 -11.06 -3.13
C LEU A 82 -5.83 -12.57 -3.10
N ASP A 83 -4.78 -13.04 -3.76
CA ASP A 83 -4.33 -14.42 -3.73
C ASP A 83 -3.36 -14.64 -2.56
N LYS A 84 -3.74 -15.49 -1.62
CA LYS A 84 -2.93 -15.81 -0.43
C LYS A 84 -1.55 -16.41 -0.74
N ASN A 85 -1.38 -16.97 -1.93
CA ASN A 85 -0.11 -17.57 -2.34
C ASN A 85 0.84 -16.54 -2.96
N ARG A 86 0.41 -15.28 -3.07
CA ARG A 86 1.18 -14.18 -3.63
C ARG A 86 1.65 -13.24 -2.53
N ARG A 87 2.64 -12.43 -2.88
CA ARG A 87 3.21 -11.40 -2.01
C ARG A 87 2.79 -10.05 -2.52
N TYR A 88 2.45 -9.18 -1.58
CA TYR A 88 1.94 -7.85 -1.87
C TYR A 88 2.74 -6.81 -1.12
N GLU A 89 3.00 -5.68 -1.75
CA GLU A 89 3.56 -4.51 -1.11
C GLU A 89 2.58 -3.36 -1.20
N TYR A 90 2.40 -2.64 -0.10
CA TYR A 90 1.64 -1.41 -0.11
C TYR A 90 2.49 -0.18 0.10
N TYR A 91 1.99 0.92 -0.43
CA TYR A 91 2.43 2.27 -0.17
C TYR A 91 1.23 3.04 0.39
N LEU A 92 1.44 3.69 1.53
CA LEU A 92 0.50 4.65 2.09
C LEU A 92 1.15 6.03 1.97
N LEU A 93 0.51 6.93 1.25
CA LEU A 93 1.00 8.28 0.99
C LEU A 93 0.03 9.33 1.51
N GLU A 94 0.57 10.41 2.02
CA GLU A 94 -0.12 11.67 2.25
C GLU A 94 0.11 12.57 1.03
N MET A 95 -0.98 13.11 0.50
CA MET A 95 -0.95 13.94 -0.70
C MET A 95 -1.08 15.42 -0.31
N ASP A 96 0.03 16.13 -0.40
CA ASP A 96 0.10 17.58 -0.14
C ASP A 96 0.19 18.39 -1.44
N SER A 97 0.39 17.72 -2.58
CA SER A 97 0.56 18.38 -3.87
C SER A 97 -0.79 18.57 -4.60
N HIS A 98 -0.82 19.54 -5.53
CA HIS A 98 -1.96 19.76 -6.42
C HIS A 98 -2.05 18.74 -7.58
N ARG A 99 -1.23 17.69 -7.56
CA ARG A 99 -1.18 16.70 -8.64
C ARG A 99 -2.38 15.76 -8.56
N ASP A 100 -2.70 15.15 -9.70
CA ASP A 100 -3.65 14.04 -9.73
C ASP A 100 -3.00 12.76 -9.17
N TYR A 101 -3.65 12.11 -8.22
CA TYR A 101 -3.20 10.85 -7.59
C TYR A 101 -2.93 9.75 -8.63
N LEU A 102 -3.60 9.78 -9.79
CA LEU A 102 -3.37 8.85 -10.90
C LEU A 102 -1.96 8.95 -11.48
N GLN A 103 -1.26 10.08 -11.25
CA GLN A 103 0.12 10.28 -11.71
C GLN A 103 1.15 9.67 -10.76
N LEU A 104 0.78 9.30 -9.53
CA LEU A 104 1.72 8.73 -8.54
C LEU A 104 2.03 7.26 -8.84
N ASP A 105 1.04 6.48 -9.27
CA ASP A 105 1.23 5.05 -9.63
C ASP A 105 2.40 4.85 -10.62
N PRO A 106 2.44 5.50 -11.80
CA PRO A 106 3.52 5.28 -12.75
C PRO A 106 4.90 5.61 -12.18
N ILE A 107 5.02 6.66 -11.37
CA ILE A 107 6.29 7.05 -10.73
C ILE A 107 6.73 5.97 -9.75
N ILE A 108 5.83 5.53 -8.87
CA ILE A 108 6.14 4.49 -7.88
C ILE A 108 6.56 3.21 -8.58
N ARG A 109 5.86 2.76 -9.62
CA ARG A 109 6.24 1.53 -10.35
C ARG A 109 7.64 1.60 -10.94
N ILE A 110 7.99 2.71 -11.59
CA ILE A 110 9.29 2.90 -12.24
C ILE A 110 10.41 3.02 -11.18
N HIS A 111 10.15 3.72 -10.08
CA HIS A 111 11.19 4.12 -9.11
C HIS A 111 11.12 3.39 -7.76
N HIS A 112 10.28 2.35 -7.61
CA HIS A 112 9.99 1.70 -6.33
C HIS A 112 11.25 1.31 -5.54
N LYS A 113 12.28 0.73 -6.19
CA LYS A 113 13.52 0.33 -5.52
C LYS A 113 14.24 1.52 -4.88
N ALA A 114 14.37 2.62 -5.61
CA ALA A 114 15.04 3.83 -5.13
C ALA A 114 14.23 4.51 -4.03
N ILE A 115 12.91 4.63 -4.22
CA ILE A 115 11.99 5.19 -3.23
C ILE A 115 12.07 4.42 -1.90
N LYS A 116 12.03 3.09 -1.96
CA LYS A 116 12.16 2.23 -0.77
C LYS A 116 13.51 2.37 -0.08
N GLU A 117 14.58 2.44 -0.86
CA GLU A 117 15.93 2.61 -0.30
C GLU A 117 16.05 3.94 0.45
N CYS A 118 15.50 5.02 -0.12
CA CYS A 118 15.44 6.33 0.54
C CYS A 118 14.55 6.26 1.80
N PHE A 119 13.38 5.63 1.73
CA PHE A 119 12.48 5.46 2.88
C PHE A 119 13.14 4.72 4.04
N VAL A 120 13.78 3.57 3.77
CA VAL A 120 14.49 2.78 4.80
C VAL A 120 15.64 3.56 5.43
N LYS A 121 16.30 4.46 4.69
CA LYS A 121 17.37 5.33 5.19
C LYS A 121 16.88 6.59 5.88
N GLY A 122 15.58 6.91 5.81
CA GLY A 122 15.04 8.20 6.24
C GLY A 122 15.54 9.38 5.37
N ASP A 123 15.87 9.13 4.11
CA ASP A 123 16.34 10.15 3.16
C ASP A 123 15.16 10.83 2.46
N TYR A 124 14.53 11.78 3.15
CA TYR A 124 13.36 12.52 2.66
C TYR A 124 13.66 13.33 1.40
N LEU A 125 14.83 13.98 1.33
CA LEU A 125 15.25 14.71 0.12
C LEU A 125 15.46 13.78 -1.07
N GLY A 126 15.78 12.50 -0.81
CA GLY A 126 15.83 11.46 -1.82
C GLY A 126 14.43 11.10 -2.37
N ILE A 127 13.43 11.05 -1.49
CA ILE A 127 12.02 10.76 -1.85
C ILE A 127 11.40 11.94 -2.61
N GLU A 128 11.62 13.18 -2.16
CA GLU A 128 11.11 14.43 -2.76
C GLU A 128 11.49 14.57 -4.23
N LYS A 129 12.63 14.01 -4.66
CA LYS A 129 13.03 13.97 -6.09
C LYS A 129 12.06 13.21 -6.98
N TYR A 130 11.27 12.30 -6.43
CA TYR A 130 10.32 11.46 -7.15
C TYR A 130 8.88 11.88 -6.89
N LEU A 131 8.57 12.20 -5.63
CA LEU A 131 7.21 12.44 -5.18
C LEU A 131 6.89 13.93 -4.96
N GLU A 132 7.88 14.81 -5.17
CA GLU A 132 7.75 16.24 -4.93
C GLU A 132 7.28 16.49 -3.49
N ASP A 133 6.17 17.21 -3.31
CA ASP A 133 5.63 17.54 -2.00
C ASP A 133 4.84 16.38 -1.35
N ASP A 134 4.58 15.26 -2.05
CA ASP A 134 3.83 14.14 -1.47
C ASP A 134 4.71 13.27 -0.55
N ASP A 135 4.18 12.93 0.61
CA ASP A 135 4.92 12.24 1.65
C ASP A 135 4.55 10.76 1.76
N ILE A 136 5.56 9.92 2.00
CA ILE A 136 5.35 8.49 2.25
C ILE A 136 5.13 8.28 3.74
N LEU A 137 3.92 7.89 4.11
CA LEU A 137 3.56 7.54 5.48
C LEU A 137 4.13 6.18 5.87
N ASP A 138 4.06 5.20 4.97
CA ASP A 138 4.59 3.84 5.17
C ASP A 138 4.76 3.04 3.87
N ILE A 139 5.73 2.12 3.88
CA ILE A 139 5.93 1.09 2.84
C ILE A 139 6.13 -0.26 3.53
N ASN A 140 5.32 -1.26 3.19
CA ASN A 140 5.50 -2.59 3.77
C ASN A 140 4.85 -3.72 2.98
N GLU A 141 5.19 -4.95 3.37
CA GLU A 141 4.50 -6.13 2.88
C GLU A 141 3.07 -6.18 3.45
N LEU A 142 2.08 -6.38 2.58
CA LEU A 142 0.69 -6.58 2.95
C LEU A 142 0.47 -8.06 3.24
N THR A 143 0.51 -8.45 4.52
CA THR A 143 0.27 -9.82 4.96
C THR A 143 -1.22 -10.08 5.23
N MET A 144 -1.66 -11.31 5.03
CA MET A 144 -3.04 -11.72 5.32
C MET A 144 -3.06 -12.75 6.47
N PRO A 145 -3.61 -12.43 7.65
CA PRO A 145 -4.20 -11.14 8.07
C PRO A 145 -3.15 -10.08 8.41
N ILE A 146 -3.55 -8.80 8.43
CA ILE A 146 -2.73 -7.68 8.94
C ILE A 146 -3.50 -6.90 10.02
N ASN A 147 -2.77 -6.48 11.05
CA ASN A 147 -3.19 -5.45 12.00
C ASN A 147 -1.93 -4.64 12.33
N LYS A 148 -1.71 -3.56 11.58
CA LYS A 148 -0.51 -2.75 11.69
C LYS A 148 -0.87 -1.33 12.07
N SER A 149 -0.18 -0.83 13.09
CA SER A 149 -0.21 0.58 13.47
C SER A 149 1.02 1.28 12.89
N ILE A 150 0.79 2.44 12.28
CA ILE A 150 1.77 3.30 11.66
C ILE A 150 1.76 4.60 12.47
N ASN A 151 2.83 4.86 13.21
CA ASN A 151 2.97 6.07 14.01
C ASN A 151 4.30 6.71 13.65
N SER A 152 4.27 7.97 13.22
CA SER A 152 5.48 8.72 12.97
C SER A 152 5.31 10.20 13.27
N ILE A 153 6.42 10.92 13.14
CA ILE A 153 6.48 12.37 13.21
C ILE A 153 7.17 12.83 11.94
N TYR A 154 6.49 13.65 11.15
CA TYR A 154 7.04 14.25 9.96
C TYR A 154 6.94 15.77 10.04
N LYS A 155 8.06 16.48 9.85
CA LYS A 155 8.16 17.95 9.89
C LYS A 155 7.46 18.66 11.09
N ILE A 156 7.24 17.95 12.21
CA ILE A 156 6.60 18.35 13.52
C ILE A 156 5.21 17.74 13.72
N ASP A 157 4.53 17.37 12.63
CA ASP A 157 3.19 16.81 12.66
C ASP A 157 3.23 15.32 12.99
N ARG A 158 2.33 14.90 13.88
CA ARG A 158 2.22 13.52 14.33
C ARG A 158 1.04 12.89 13.64
N TYR A 159 1.27 11.78 12.96
CA TYR A 159 0.19 11.00 12.39
C TYR A 159 0.12 9.62 13.02
N SER A 160 -1.10 9.08 13.07
CA SER A 160 -1.33 7.72 13.55
C SER A 160 -2.39 7.03 12.70
N TYR A 161 -1.95 6.09 11.89
CA TYR A 161 -2.80 5.26 11.04
C TYR A 161 -2.82 3.82 11.55
N GLN A 162 -3.90 3.13 11.23
CA GLN A 162 -4.04 1.70 11.43
C GLN A 162 -4.57 1.06 10.16
N ILE A 163 -3.89 0.00 9.72
CA ILE A 163 -4.31 -0.85 8.61
C ILE A 163 -4.70 -2.19 9.20
N THR A 164 -5.96 -2.59 9.00
CA THR A 164 -6.45 -3.91 9.41
C THR A 164 -7.05 -4.65 8.23
N MET A 165 -6.81 -5.95 8.19
CA MET A 165 -7.47 -6.88 7.28
C MET A 165 -7.68 -8.15 8.07
N ASN A 166 -8.92 -8.39 8.44
CA ASN A 166 -9.29 -9.60 9.16
C ASN A 166 -9.25 -10.80 8.23
N LYS A 167 -9.19 -11.99 8.81
CA LYS A 167 -9.20 -13.24 8.04
C LYS A 167 -10.56 -13.36 7.31
N GLU A 168 -10.50 -13.53 5.98
CA GLU A 168 -11.55 -13.86 4.98
C GLU A 168 -13.03 -13.67 5.39
N LEU A 169 -13.77 -12.95 4.52
CA LEU A 169 -15.24 -13.00 4.45
C LEU A 169 -15.73 -14.32 3.85
#